data_AF-A0AAV5DES9-F1
#
_entry.id   AF-A0AAV5DES9-F1
#
_cell.length_a   1.000
_cell.length_b   1.000
_cell.length_c   1.000
_cell.angle_alpha   90.00
_cell.angle_beta   90.00
_cell.angle_gamma   90.00
#
_symmetry.space_group_name_H-M   'P 1'
#
loop_
_entity.id
_entity.type
_entity.pdbx_description
1 polymer ?
#
loop_
_entity_poly.entity_id
_entity_poly.type
_entity_poly.pdbx_seq_one_letter_code
_entity_poly.pdbx_strand_id
1 'polypeptide(L)'
;MAIGLEGHFTVPNMPYIRAALDTMSKANVPIWLTEIDVRKGPNQAQHLEMILREVYAHPAVHGIILWTAWHPQGCYVMCLTDNNFKNLPTGDVVDKLIQEWKTNSHAGVADDEGYYEAELFHGDYNVTVSHPVANSTVMQSLSVHRDYSSDNVFTIHV
;
A
#
# COMPACT_ATOMS: atom_id res chain seq x y z
N MET A 1 -4.92 -3.95 -20.67
CA MET A 1 -6.34 -3.66 -20.37
C MET A 1 -6.51 -3.71 -18.86
N ALA A 2 -7.36 -2.85 -18.27
CA ALA A 2 -7.60 -2.78 -16.83
C ALA A 2 -9.06 -2.37 -16.57
N ILE A 3 -9.57 -2.64 -15.36
CA ILE A 3 -10.89 -2.18 -14.89
C ILE A 3 -10.68 -0.97 -13.97
N GLY A 4 -11.27 0.17 -14.33
CA GLY A 4 -11.36 1.34 -13.46
C GLY A 4 -12.68 1.34 -12.68
N LEU A 5 -12.59 1.44 -11.36
CA LEU A 5 -13.73 1.59 -10.46
C LEU A 5 -13.65 2.99 -9.85
N GLU A 6 -14.67 3.83 -10.08
CA GLU A 6 -14.71 5.20 -9.55
C GLU A 6 -14.50 5.19 -8.03
N GLY A 7 -15.31 4.44 -7.29
CA GLY A 7 -15.12 4.28 -5.85
C GLY A 7 -15.66 5.44 -5.00
N HIS A 8 -16.77 6.04 -5.40
CA HIS A 8 -17.50 7.00 -4.56
C HIS A 8 -18.28 6.28 -3.46
N PHE A 9 -17.88 6.48 -2.19
CA PHE A 9 -18.46 5.79 -1.04
C PHE A 9 -19.28 6.72 -0.14
N THR A 10 -20.19 6.11 0.64
CA THR A 10 -20.91 6.79 1.73
C THR A 10 -20.63 6.08 3.06
N VAL A 11 -21.52 5.20 3.48
CA VAL A 11 -21.25 4.21 4.53
C VAL A 11 -20.76 2.94 3.82
N PRO A 12 -19.53 2.47 4.10
CA PRO A 12 -18.99 1.31 3.41
C PRO A 12 -19.73 0.04 3.83
N ASN A 13 -19.98 -0.83 2.85
CA ASN A 13 -20.41 -2.20 3.08
C ASN A 13 -19.24 -3.12 2.70
N MET A 14 -18.46 -3.55 3.70
CA MET A 14 -17.22 -4.30 3.48
C MET A 14 -17.45 -5.61 2.74
N PRO A 15 -18.46 -6.44 3.07
CA PRO A 15 -18.80 -7.62 2.27
C PRO A 15 -19.11 -7.30 0.81
N TYR A 16 -19.80 -6.20 0.54
CA TYR A 16 -20.10 -5.80 -0.84
C TYR A 16 -18.84 -5.37 -1.59
N ILE A 17 -17.95 -4.60 -0.96
CA ILE A 17 -16.67 -4.19 -1.57
C ILE A 17 -15.86 -5.44 -1.94
N ARG A 18 -15.69 -6.38 -1.00
CA ARG A 18 -15.00 -7.66 -1.25
C ARG A 18 -15.64 -8.41 -2.43
N ALA A 19 -16.95 -8.65 -2.38
CA ALA A 19 -17.65 -9.41 -3.39
C ALA A 19 -17.59 -8.76 -4.79
N ALA A 20 -17.61 -7.42 -4.86
CA ALA A 20 -17.45 -6.67 -6.10
C ALA A 20 -16.04 -6.85 -6.67
N LEU A 21 -15.00 -6.71 -5.84
CA LEU A 21 -13.61 -6.92 -6.26
C LEU A 21 -13.37 -8.38 -6.69
N ASP A 22 -13.86 -9.36 -5.93
CA ASP A 22 -13.78 -10.79 -6.26
C ASP A 22 -14.43 -11.06 -7.62
N THR A 23 -15.61 -10.48 -7.87
CA THR A 23 -16.34 -10.65 -9.14
C THR A 23 -15.57 -10.04 -10.30
N MET A 24 -15.07 -8.81 -10.16
CA MET A 24 -14.31 -8.13 -11.22
C MET A 24 -12.96 -8.79 -11.48
N SER A 25 -12.34 -9.36 -10.44
CA SER A 25 -11.05 -10.05 -10.55
C SER A 25 -11.08 -11.25 -11.50
N LYS A 26 -12.26 -11.85 -11.72
CA LYS A 26 -12.45 -12.95 -12.67
C LYS A 26 -12.14 -12.57 -14.11
N ALA A 27 -12.12 -11.27 -14.43
CA ALA A 27 -11.66 -10.78 -15.73
C ALA A 27 -10.14 -10.95 -15.95
N ASN A 28 -9.38 -11.29 -14.90
CA ASN A 28 -7.93 -11.50 -14.92
C ASN A 28 -7.15 -10.31 -15.52
N VAL A 29 -7.61 -9.10 -15.19
CA VAL A 29 -6.96 -7.84 -15.53
C VAL A 29 -6.82 -6.99 -14.26
N PRO A 30 -5.82 -6.09 -14.20
CA PRO A 30 -5.65 -5.19 -13.06
C PRO A 30 -6.91 -4.36 -12.76
N ILE A 31 -7.23 -4.23 -11.48
CA ILE A 31 -8.27 -3.31 -10.99
C ILE A 31 -7.59 -2.06 -10.43
N TRP A 32 -8.10 -0.89 -10.82
CA TRP A 32 -7.72 0.40 -10.29
C TRP A 32 -8.94 1.06 -9.65
N LEU A 33 -8.80 1.50 -8.42
CA LEU A 33 -9.75 2.40 -7.80
C LEU A 33 -9.33 3.81 -8.18
N THR A 34 -10.12 4.51 -8.97
CA THR A 34 -9.65 5.72 -9.69
C THR A 34 -10.06 7.03 -9.02
N GLU A 35 -11.10 7.04 -8.20
CA GLU A 35 -11.74 8.26 -7.70
C GLU A 35 -12.25 8.08 -6.26
N ILE A 36 -11.49 7.39 -5.39
CA ILE A 36 -11.98 7.14 -4.03
C ILE A 36 -12.22 8.46 -3.31
N ASP A 37 -13.48 8.68 -2.94
CA ASP A 37 -13.90 9.65 -1.96
C ASP A 37 -14.99 9.06 -1.07
N VAL A 38 -15.18 9.70 0.09
CA VAL A 38 -16.18 9.27 1.06
C VAL A 38 -17.04 10.47 1.39
N ARG A 39 -18.36 10.33 1.30
CA ARG A 39 -19.31 11.39 1.66
C ARG A 39 -19.01 11.95 3.05
N LYS A 40 -19.04 13.28 3.16
CA LYS A 40 -18.84 14.01 4.41
C LYS A 40 -19.81 13.54 5.50
N GLY A 41 -19.28 13.27 6.68
CA GLY A 41 -20.02 12.82 7.86
C GLY A 41 -19.08 12.63 9.06
N PRO A 42 -19.64 12.37 10.26
CA PRO A 42 -18.84 12.24 11.49
C PRO A 42 -17.80 11.10 11.41
N ASN A 43 -18.07 10.05 10.63
CA ASN A 43 -17.20 8.88 10.49
C ASN A 43 -16.42 8.87 9.17
N GLN A 44 -16.31 10.00 8.46
CA GLN A 44 -15.70 10.05 7.11
C GLN A 44 -14.27 9.47 7.09
N ALA A 45 -13.43 9.83 8.07
CA ALA A 45 -12.06 9.31 8.18
C ALA A 45 -12.03 7.81 8.52
N GLN A 46 -12.89 7.35 9.44
CA GLN A 46 -12.99 5.92 9.79
C GLN A 46 -13.41 5.08 8.58
N HIS A 47 -14.42 5.54 7.84
CA HIS A 47 -14.87 4.87 6.62
C HIS A 47 -13.78 4.84 5.56
N LEU A 48 -13.06 5.96 5.36
CA LEU A 48 -11.92 6.01 4.45
C LEU A 48 -10.88 4.96 4.80
N GLU A 49 -10.50 4.85 6.08
CA GLU A 49 -9.54 3.83 6.52
C GLU A 49 -10.02 2.41 6.24
N MET A 50 -11.28 2.11 6.56
CA MET A 50 -11.88 0.80 6.28
C MET A 50 -11.82 0.49 4.78
N ILE A 51 -12.26 1.41 3.93
CA ILE A 51 -12.27 1.24 2.47
C ILE A 51 -10.85 1.02 1.97
N LEU A 52 -9.90 1.87 2.35
CA LEU A 52 -8.51 1.80 1.88
C LEU A 52 -7.86 0.47 2.26
N ARG A 53 -8.05 0.01 3.49
CA ARG A 53 -7.54 -1.31 3.94
C ARG A 53 -8.18 -2.45 3.15
N GLU A 54 -9.49 -2.40 2.90
CA GLU A 54 -10.20 -3.44 2.16
C GLU A 54 -9.72 -3.54 0.70
N VAL A 55 -9.60 -2.41 0.01
CA VAL A 55 -9.15 -2.40 -1.39
C VAL A 55 -7.67 -2.74 -1.50
N TYR A 56 -6.84 -2.30 -0.56
CA TYR A 56 -5.40 -2.61 -0.54
C TYR A 56 -5.15 -4.11 -0.31
N ALA A 57 -5.96 -4.75 0.55
CA ALA A 57 -5.84 -6.18 0.84
C ALA A 57 -6.27 -7.10 -0.32
N HIS A 58 -6.83 -6.57 -1.41
CA HIS A 58 -7.31 -7.40 -2.51
C HIS A 58 -6.22 -7.63 -3.58
N PRO A 59 -5.87 -8.90 -3.90
CA PRO A 59 -4.73 -9.22 -4.79
C PRO A 59 -4.93 -8.82 -6.25
N ALA A 60 -6.15 -8.51 -6.69
CA ALA A 60 -6.40 -7.96 -8.03
C ALA A 60 -6.35 -6.42 -8.10
N VAL A 61 -6.21 -5.71 -6.97
CA VAL A 61 -6.08 -4.25 -6.94
C VAL A 61 -4.62 -3.88 -7.14
N HIS A 62 -4.35 -3.09 -8.17
CA HIS A 62 -3.00 -2.69 -8.58
C HIS A 62 -2.73 -1.21 -8.31
N GLY A 63 -3.76 -0.42 -8.05
CA GLY A 63 -3.59 0.98 -7.73
C GLY A 63 -4.85 1.59 -7.13
N ILE A 64 -4.62 2.62 -6.33
CA ILE A 64 -5.63 3.39 -5.61
C ILE A 64 -5.34 4.87 -5.85
N ILE A 65 -6.33 5.59 -6.34
CA ILE A 65 -6.30 7.03 -6.57
C ILE A 65 -7.47 7.63 -5.78
N LEU A 66 -7.17 8.71 -5.05
CA LEU A 66 -8.15 9.44 -4.25
C LEU A 66 -8.69 10.64 -5.03
N TRP A 67 -9.99 10.91 -4.93
CA TRP A 67 -10.63 12.08 -5.52
C TRP A 67 -10.67 13.27 -4.55
N THR A 68 -9.49 13.84 -4.28
CA THR A 68 -9.29 14.81 -3.18
C THR A 68 -8.69 16.13 -3.63
N ALA A 69 -8.95 16.54 -4.87
CA ALA A 69 -8.43 17.78 -5.43
C ALA A 69 -8.88 19.00 -4.59
N TRP A 70 -7.91 19.70 -4.04
CA TRP A 70 -8.13 20.91 -3.24
C TRP A 70 -8.37 22.13 -4.13
N HIS A 71 -9.29 22.99 -3.68
CA HIS A 71 -9.51 24.34 -4.19
C HIS A 71 -9.79 25.29 -3.00
N PRO A 72 -9.59 26.62 -3.13
CA PRO A 72 -9.82 27.55 -2.01
C PRO A 72 -11.24 27.51 -1.41
N GLN A 73 -12.23 27.06 -2.19
CA GLN A 73 -13.63 26.91 -1.75
C GLN A 73 -13.93 25.53 -1.14
N GLY A 74 -12.95 24.62 -1.10
CA GLY A 74 -13.09 23.28 -0.52
C GLY A 74 -12.61 22.16 -1.45
N CYS A 75 -13.26 21.01 -1.36
CA CYS A 75 -13.06 19.87 -2.26
C CYS A 75 -14.45 19.38 -2.68
N TYR A 76 -14.53 18.57 -3.74
CA TYR A 76 -15.82 18.09 -4.24
C TYR A 76 -16.58 17.27 -3.18
N VAL A 77 -15.99 16.18 -2.69
CA VAL A 77 -16.58 15.31 -1.66
C VAL A 77 -15.70 15.22 -0.41
N MET A 78 -14.39 15.13 -0.60
CA MET A 78 -13.44 14.87 0.48
C MET A 78 -12.15 15.67 0.28
N CYS A 79 -11.71 16.37 1.32
CA CYS A 79 -10.39 17.00 1.38
C CYS A 79 -9.43 16.17 2.21
N LEU A 80 -8.14 16.23 1.92
CA LEU A 80 -7.09 15.72 2.83
C LEU A 80 -6.55 16.81 3.76
N THR A 81 -6.56 18.07 3.31
CA THR A 81 -6.07 19.23 4.08
C THR A 81 -7.09 20.36 4.13
N ASP A 82 -6.92 21.27 5.09
CA ASP A 82 -7.61 22.56 5.09
C ASP A 82 -6.95 23.57 4.13
N ASN A 83 -7.45 24.82 4.11
CA ASN A 83 -6.94 25.90 3.27
C ASN A 83 -5.54 26.42 3.67
N ASN A 84 -5.02 25.99 4.82
CA ASN A 84 -3.66 26.29 5.26
C ASN A 84 -2.73 25.09 5.04
N PHE A 85 -3.17 24.08 4.28
CA PHE A 85 -2.46 22.82 4.06
C PHE A 85 -2.15 22.06 5.36
N LYS A 86 -2.98 22.24 6.40
CA LYS A 86 -2.94 21.40 7.59
C LYS A 86 -3.80 20.16 7.33
N ASN A 87 -3.30 18.99 7.71
CA ASN A 87 -4.07 17.75 7.59
C ASN A 87 -5.43 17.83 8.30
N LEU A 88 -6.42 17.29 7.62
CA LEU A 88 -7.70 16.89 8.19
C LEU A 88 -7.60 15.42 8.63
N PRO A 89 -8.57 14.90 9.42
CA PRO A 89 -8.57 13.50 9.84
C PRO A 89 -8.46 12.48 8.70
N THR A 90 -8.98 12.82 7.51
CA THR A 90 -8.84 12.02 6.28
C THR A 90 -7.42 12.02 5.74
N GLY A 91 -6.70 13.14 5.80
CA GLY A 91 -5.27 13.23 5.49
C GLY A 91 -4.43 12.41 6.46
N ASP A 92 -4.72 12.50 7.76
CA ASP A 92 -4.02 11.73 8.79
C ASP A 92 -4.16 10.21 8.58
N VAL A 93 -5.33 9.75 8.11
CA VAL A 93 -5.56 8.35 7.73
C VAL A 93 -4.64 7.94 6.58
N VAL A 94 -4.57 8.75 5.52
CA VAL A 94 -3.75 8.44 4.34
C VAL A 94 -2.27 8.40 4.71
N ASP A 95 -1.78 9.40 5.45
CA ASP A 95 -0.38 9.44 5.90
C ASP A 95 -0.03 8.24 6.79
N LYS A 96 -0.92 7.90 7.73
CA LYS A 96 -0.76 6.71 8.57
C LYS A 96 -0.65 5.44 7.74
N LEU A 97 -1.56 5.22 6.78
CA LEU A 97 -1.55 4.01 5.96
C LEU A 97 -0.32 3.94 5.05
N ILE A 98 0.13 5.05 4.48
CA ILE A 98 1.39 5.09 3.72
C ILE A 98 2.59 4.75 4.62
N GLN A 99 2.59 5.20 5.88
CA GLN A 99 3.63 4.84 6.83
C GLN A 99 3.57 3.37 7.26
N GLU A 100 2.38 2.79 7.38
CA GLU A 100 2.18 1.37 7.67
C GLU A 100 2.57 0.48 6.48
N TRP A 101 2.27 0.90 5.26
CA TRP A 101 2.46 0.12 4.02
C TRP A 101 3.80 0.35 3.34
N LYS A 102 4.86 0.44 4.15
CA LYS A 102 6.23 0.52 3.68
C LYS A 102 7.15 -0.21 4.64
N THR A 103 8.21 -0.77 4.10
CA THR A 103 9.31 -1.30 4.92
C THR A 103 10.17 -0.12 5.37
N ASN A 104 10.34 0.08 6.68
CA ASN A 104 11.17 1.17 7.23
C ASN A 104 12.65 0.79 7.25
N SER A 105 12.99 -0.24 8.02
CA SER A 105 14.30 -0.88 8.02
C SER A 105 14.14 -2.27 8.62
N HIS A 106 14.86 -3.23 8.07
CA HIS A 106 14.87 -4.59 8.59
C HIS A 106 16.32 -5.03 8.70
N ALA A 107 16.69 -5.55 9.86
CA ALA A 107 18.05 -5.95 10.16
C ALA A 107 18.00 -7.16 11.08
N GLY A 108 18.89 -8.10 10.82
CA GLY A 108 19.06 -9.27 11.65
C GLY A 108 20.31 -10.04 11.27
N VAL A 109 20.44 -11.22 11.85
CA VAL A 109 21.60 -12.09 11.69
C VAL A 109 21.10 -13.34 10.97
N ALA A 110 21.81 -13.74 9.93
CA ALA A 110 21.53 -15.00 9.26
C ALA A 110 21.81 -16.17 10.21
N ASP A 111 21.10 -17.28 10.03
CA ASP A 111 21.32 -18.50 10.81
C ASP A 111 22.64 -19.20 10.48
N ASP A 112 22.89 -20.34 11.12
CA ASP A 112 24.12 -21.13 10.93
C ASP A 112 24.28 -21.68 9.50
N GLU A 113 23.20 -21.69 8.70
CA GLU A 113 23.20 -22.10 7.30
C GLU A 113 23.29 -20.88 6.34
N GLY A 114 23.29 -19.65 6.88
CA GLY A 114 23.39 -18.40 6.13
C GLY A 114 22.05 -17.87 5.61
N TYR A 115 20.90 -18.34 6.12
CA TYR A 115 19.59 -17.86 5.75
C TYR A 115 19.11 -16.71 6.64
N TYR A 116 18.45 -15.73 6.03
CA TYR A 116 17.76 -14.66 6.72
C TYR A 116 16.40 -14.41 6.05
N GLU A 117 15.33 -14.57 6.81
CA GLU A 117 13.95 -14.39 6.33
C GLU A 117 13.39 -13.04 6.77
N ALA A 118 12.68 -12.37 5.85
CA ALA A 118 12.11 -11.06 6.08
C ALA A 118 10.81 -10.89 5.28
N GLU A 119 9.79 -10.31 5.92
CA GLU A 119 8.60 -9.84 5.21
C GLU A 119 8.81 -8.39 4.77
N LEU A 120 8.73 -8.15 3.46
CA LEU A 120 8.97 -6.86 2.84
C LEU A 120 7.76 -6.44 2.00
N PHE A 121 7.39 -5.16 2.07
CA PHE A 121 6.45 -4.59 1.11
C PHE A 121 7.04 -4.58 -0.31
N HIS A 122 6.20 -4.50 -1.33
CA HIS A 122 6.70 -4.31 -2.70
C HIS A 122 7.50 -3.01 -2.80
N GLY A 123 8.67 -3.07 -3.42
CA GLY A 123 9.57 -1.93 -3.55
C GLY A 123 10.99 -2.33 -3.93
N ASP A 124 11.83 -1.32 -4.06
CA ASP A 124 13.26 -1.47 -4.33
C ASP A 124 14.06 -1.29 -3.05
N TYR A 125 15.04 -2.17 -2.84
CA TYR A 125 15.80 -2.30 -1.62
C TYR A 125 17.29 -2.35 -1.92
N ASN A 126 18.10 -1.79 -1.02
CA ASN A 126 19.53 -2.05 -0.94
C ASN A 126 19.79 -2.87 0.32
N VAL A 127 20.21 -4.11 0.13
CA VAL A 127 20.58 -5.01 1.22
C VAL A 127 22.07 -4.94 1.43
N THR A 128 22.47 -4.72 2.68
CA THR A 128 23.87 -4.72 3.10
C THR A 128 24.10 -5.95 3.97
N VAL A 129 25.08 -6.77 3.60
CA VAL A 129 25.48 -7.95 4.36
C VAL A 129 26.92 -7.78 4.83
N SER A 130 27.16 -7.95 6.12
CA SER A 130 28.50 -7.91 6.72
C SER A 130 28.87 -9.28 7.27
N HIS A 131 30.05 -9.77 6.90
CA HIS A 131 30.59 -11.02 7.42
C HIS A 131 31.68 -10.73 8.45
N PRO A 132 31.43 -10.97 9.75
CA PRO A 132 32.33 -10.53 10.82
C PRO A 132 33.72 -11.19 10.78
N VAL A 133 33.80 -12.46 10.41
CA VAL A 133 35.08 -13.20 10.34
C VAL A 133 35.91 -12.81 9.11
N ALA A 134 35.29 -12.72 7.94
CA ALA A 134 35.95 -12.30 6.71
C ALA A 134 36.26 -10.78 6.69
N ASN A 135 35.65 -10.01 7.58
CA ASN A 135 35.74 -8.54 7.62
C ASN A 135 35.37 -7.90 6.27
N SER A 136 34.37 -8.48 5.59
CA SER A 136 33.84 -8.01 4.32
C SER A 136 32.41 -7.49 4.49
N THR A 137 32.06 -6.52 3.65
CA THR A 137 30.70 -5.98 3.53
C THR A 137 30.34 -5.91 2.06
N VAL A 138 29.19 -6.48 1.70
CA VAL A 138 28.64 -6.44 0.35
C VAL A 138 27.29 -5.74 0.38
N MET A 139 27.02 -4.95 -0.66
CA MET A 139 25.73 -4.31 -0.87
C MET A 139 25.14 -4.82 -2.18
N GLN A 140 23.88 -5.24 -2.15
CA GLN A 140 23.16 -5.74 -3.31
C GLN A 140 21.79 -5.08 -3.38
N SER A 141 21.44 -4.58 -4.57
CA SER A 141 20.09 -4.10 -4.83
C SER A 141 19.18 -5.28 -5.16
N LEU A 142 17.98 -5.28 -4.56
CA LEU A 142 16.92 -6.22 -4.88
C LEU A 142 15.60 -5.47 -5.06
N SER A 143 14.73 -6.02 -5.88
CA SER A 143 13.37 -5.51 -6.05
C SER A 143 12.38 -6.58 -5.65
N VAL A 144 11.38 -6.21 -4.84
CA VAL A 144 10.27 -7.05 -4.46
C VAL A 144 9.05 -6.57 -5.24
N HIS A 145 8.67 -7.35 -6.24
CA HIS A 145 7.50 -7.13 -7.09
C HIS A 145 6.44 -8.20 -6.88
N ARG A 146 5.21 -7.87 -7.30
CA ARG A 146 4.05 -8.76 -7.21
C ARG A 146 4.20 -10.07 -8.01
N ASP A 147 4.98 -10.04 -9.08
CA ASP A 147 5.19 -11.18 -9.98
C ASP A 147 6.08 -12.26 -9.38
N TYR A 148 6.72 -11.96 -8.24
CA TYR A 148 7.48 -12.95 -7.52
C TYR A 148 6.58 -13.82 -6.62
N SER A 149 6.92 -15.10 -6.48
CA SER A 149 6.23 -16.00 -5.53
C SER A 149 6.45 -15.54 -4.08
N SER A 150 5.67 -16.03 -3.11
CA SER A 150 5.87 -15.66 -1.70
C SER A 150 7.25 -16.04 -1.16
N ASP A 151 7.97 -16.96 -1.82
CA ASP A 151 9.16 -17.64 -1.30
C ASP A 151 10.40 -17.38 -2.18
N ASN A 152 10.68 -16.12 -2.52
CA ASN A 152 11.86 -15.83 -3.34
C ASN A 152 13.13 -15.86 -2.51
N VAL A 153 14.11 -16.60 -3.02
CA VAL A 153 15.45 -16.64 -2.46
C VAL A 153 16.35 -15.72 -3.25
N PHE A 154 16.95 -14.74 -2.57
CA PHE A 154 18.01 -13.90 -3.11
C PHE A 154 19.34 -14.36 -2.53
N THR A 155 20.24 -14.84 -3.39
CA THR A 155 21.59 -15.22 -2.96
C THR A 155 22.53 -14.02 -3.03
N ILE A 156 23.17 -13.72 -1.90
CA ILE A 156 24.18 -12.66 -1.77
C ILE A 156 25.52 -13.32 -1.45
N HIS A 157 26.56 -13.04 -2.25
CA HIS A 157 27.91 -13.54 -2.01
C HIS A 157 28.72 -12.50 -1.24
N VAL A 158 29.36 -12.89 -0.13
CA VAL A 158 30.06 -12.02 0.83
C VAL A 158 31.52 -12.44 1.03
#